data_AF-A0A951GY02-F1
#
_entry.id   AF-A0A951GY02-F1
#
_cell.length_a   1.000
_cell.length_b   1.000
_cell.length_c   1.000
_cell.angle_alpha   90.00
_cell.angle_beta   90.00
_cell.angle_gamma   90.00
#
_symmetry.space_group_name_H-M   'P 1'
#
loop_
_entity.id
_entity.type
_entity.pdbx_description
1 polymer ?
#
loop_
_entity_poly.entity_id
_entity_poly.type
_entity_poly.pdbx_seq_one_letter_code
_entity_poly.pdbx_strand_id
1 'polypeptide(L)'
;MSGDAQLMLLIAGMHLLGLGCVAVLLIPALRDTPPPPRRSDSGGDDGWGRGPGGSPAPPDPSGGGLPLPDADQARIRIREHGRLGDRLPSRQRRPAREPERSPVRLPSH
;
A
#
# COMPACT_ATOMS: atom_id res chain seq x y z
N MET A 1 53.94 12.07 28.34
CA MET A 1 53.30 10.93 27.64
C MET A 1 53.61 11.10 26.16
N SER A 2 54.11 10.05 25.50
CA SER A 2 54.54 10.11 24.10
C SER A 2 53.39 10.57 23.20
N GLY A 3 53.61 11.57 22.34
CA GLY A 3 52.57 12.14 21.46
C GLY A 3 51.89 11.10 20.56
N ASP A 4 52.57 9.99 20.30
CA ASP A 4 52.02 8.84 19.57
C ASP A 4 50.88 8.16 20.34
N ALA A 5 51.05 7.96 21.65
CA ALA A 5 49.98 7.42 22.49
C ALA A 5 48.79 8.37 22.58
N GLN A 6 49.03 9.69 22.56
CA GLN A 6 47.97 10.69 22.54
C GLN A 6 47.21 10.69 21.20
N LEU A 7 47.92 10.53 20.08
CA LEU A 7 47.33 10.41 18.75
C LEU A 7 46.49 9.14 18.64
N MET A 8 47.01 7.99 19.07
CA MET A 8 46.28 6.72 19.09
C MET A 8 45.02 6.80 19.95
N LEU A 9 45.10 7.44 21.12
CA LEU A 9 43.95 7.63 22.01
C LEU A 9 42.87 8.52 21.37
N LEU A 10 43.27 9.61 20.69
CA LEU A 10 42.34 10.49 19.97
C LEU A 10 41.65 9.77 18.82
N ILE A 11 42.41 9.02 18.01
CA ILE A 11 41.88 8.24 16.90
C ILE A 11 40.91 7.19 17.43
N ALA A 12 41.35 6.37 18.40
CA ALA A 12 40.51 5.33 18.99
C ALA A 12 39.24 5.91 19.64
N GLY A 13 39.37 7.02 20.38
CA GLY A 13 38.24 7.70 21.01
C GLY A 13 37.23 8.23 19.99
N MET A 14 37.69 8.86 18.91
CA MET A 14 36.82 9.35 17.84
C MET A 14 36.09 8.20 17.13
N HIS A 15 36.75 7.07 16.91
CA HIS A 15 36.12 5.88 16.32
C HIS A 15 35.07 5.27 17.24
N LEU A 16 35.37 5.14 18.54
CA LEU A 16 34.41 4.65 19.53
C LEU A 16 33.18 5.56 19.62
N LEU A 17 33.39 6.89 19.59
CA LEU A 17 32.30 7.85 19.56
C LEU A 17 31.45 7.71 18.29
N GLY A 18 32.10 7.60 17.13
CA GLY A 18 31.41 7.38 15.85
C GLY A 18 30.61 6.08 15.82
N LEU A 19 31.21 4.97 16.27
CA LEU A 19 30.55 3.67 16.40
C LEU A 19 29.36 3.74 17.37
N GLY A 20 29.52 4.43 18.50
CA GLY A 20 28.43 4.67 19.45
C GLY A 20 27.27 5.45 18.82
N CYS A 21 27.56 6.53 18.10
CA CYS A 21 26.54 7.31 17.37
C CYS A 21 25.79 6.44 16.36
N VAL A 22 26.51 5.65 15.55
CA VAL A 22 25.89 4.75 14.57
C VAL A 22 25.01 3.70 15.26
N ALA A 23 25.50 3.10 16.34
CA ALA A 23 24.73 2.12 17.12
C ALA A 23 23.44 2.72 17.67
N VAL A 24 23.49 3.94 18.24
CA VAL A 24 22.30 4.64 18.75
C VAL A 24 21.30 4.93 17.63
N LEU A 25 21.77 5.37 16.47
CA LEU A 25 20.90 5.61 15.30
C LEU A 25 20.29 4.32 14.74
N LEU A 26 20.91 3.16 14.99
CA LEU A 26 20.39 1.86 14.59
C LEU A 26 19.30 1.34 15.55
N ILE A 27 19.25 1.83 16.80
CA ILE A 27 18.28 1.38 17.82
C ILE A 27 16.82 1.48 17.33
N PRO A 28 16.35 2.60 16.73
CA PRO A 28 14.99 2.68 16.20
C PRO A 28 14.71 1.71 15.05
N ALA A 29 15.72 1.36 14.24
CA ALA A 29 15.56 0.42 13.14
C ALA A 29 15.45 -1.04 13.62
N LEU A 30 16.08 -1.38 14.75
CA LEU A 30 15.96 -2.70 15.40
C LEU A 30 14.75 -2.77 16.35
N ARG A 31 14.22 -1.64 16.79
CA ARG A 31 13.04 -1.60 17.64
C ARG A 31 11.80 -1.65 16.77
N ASP A 32 11.03 -2.73 16.91
CA ASP A 32 9.63 -2.82 16.46
C ASP A 32 8.71 -1.93 17.32
N THR A 33 9.08 -0.67 17.52
CA THR A 33 8.22 0.31 18.17
C THR A 33 7.26 0.83 17.10
N PRO A 34 5.95 0.55 17.21
CA PRO A 34 4.99 1.17 16.31
C PRO A 34 5.08 2.69 16.46
N PRO A 35 5.16 3.46 15.36
CA PRO A 35 5.26 4.90 15.44
C PRO A 35 4.06 5.45 16.24
N PRO A 36 4.27 6.49 17.07
CA PRO A 36 3.15 7.14 17.75
C PRO A 36 2.13 7.59 16.68
N PRO A 37 0.82 7.50 16.97
CA PRO A 37 -0.20 7.92 16.01
C PRO A 37 0.10 9.36 15.58
N ARG A 38 0.35 9.54 14.27
CA ARG A 38 0.50 10.88 13.70
C ARG A 38 -0.79 11.63 14.00
N ARG A 39 -0.70 12.75 14.73
CA ARG A 39 -1.74 13.76 14.70
C ARG A 39 -1.91 14.14 13.23
N SER A 40 -3.14 14.03 12.75
CA SER A 40 -3.50 14.38 11.38
C SER A 40 -3.46 15.90 11.27
N ASP A 41 -2.28 16.47 11.11
CA ASP A 41 -2.12 17.87 10.76
C ASP A 41 -2.40 17.96 9.25
N SER A 42 -3.61 18.42 8.93
CA SER A 42 -4.02 18.80 7.59
C SER A 42 -3.11 19.93 7.09
N GLY A 43 -2.10 19.60 6.28
CA GLY A 43 -1.29 20.57 5.54
C GLY A 43 0.21 20.27 5.65
N GLY A 44 0.84 19.89 4.53
CA GLY A 44 2.28 19.66 4.45
C GLY A 44 2.62 18.81 3.23
N ASP A 45 2.81 19.49 2.11
CA ASP A 45 3.12 19.01 0.77
C ASP A 45 4.63 18.91 0.53
N ASP A 46 5.31 17.99 1.21
CA ASP A 46 6.74 17.77 0.98
C ASP A 46 7.21 16.42 1.51
N GLY A 47 7.37 15.46 0.59
CA GLY A 47 7.86 14.12 0.93
C GLY A 47 8.31 13.30 -0.27
N TRP A 48 9.54 13.54 -0.73
CA TRP A 48 10.27 12.58 -1.56
C TRP A 48 10.69 11.39 -0.68
N GLY A 49 10.20 10.20 -1.00
CA GLY A 49 10.70 8.95 -0.44
C GLY A 49 9.87 8.36 0.70
N ARG A 50 8.67 7.86 0.39
CA ARG A 50 8.04 6.82 1.21
C ARG A 50 8.09 5.53 0.41
N GLY A 51 8.84 4.54 0.89
CA GLY A 51 8.75 3.15 0.40
C GLY A 51 7.30 2.67 0.41
N PRO A 52 6.97 1.53 -0.23
CA PRO A 52 5.58 1.11 -0.45
C PRO A 52 4.83 1.21 0.87
N GLY A 53 3.94 2.20 0.95
CA GLY A 53 3.26 2.54 2.19
C GLY A 53 2.59 1.28 2.70
N GLY A 54 2.79 0.99 3.99
CA GLY A 54 2.03 -0.07 4.66
C GLY A 54 0.56 0.08 4.28
N SER A 55 -0.10 -1.05 4.01
CA SER A 55 -1.48 -1.07 3.51
C SER A 55 -2.32 -0.08 4.32
N PRO A 56 -3.11 0.78 3.65
CA PRO A 56 -3.96 1.75 4.33
C PRO A 56 -4.72 1.06 5.46
N ALA A 57 -4.84 1.74 6.60
CA ALA A 57 -5.68 1.26 7.69
C ALA A 57 -7.07 0.91 7.10
N PRO A 58 -7.68 -0.21 7.53
CA PRO A 58 -9.03 -0.54 7.10
C PRO A 58 -9.92 0.69 7.30
N PRO A 59 -10.75 1.04 6.30
CA PRO A 59 -11.69 2.14 6.47
C PRO A 59 -12.56 1.84 7.70
N ASP A 60 -12.85 2.90 8.47
CA ASP A 60 -13.76 2.81 9.60
C ASP A 60 -15.09 2.19 9.10
N PRO A 61 -15.57 1.08 9.71
CA PRO A 61 -16.83 0.46 9.30
C PRO A 61 -18.03 1.41 9.41
N SER A 62 -17.91 2.53 10.11
CA SER A 62 -18.93 3.58 10.19
C SER A 62 -18.94 4.56 9.00
N GLY A 63 -17.93 4.51 8.12
CA GLY A 63 -17.71 5.48 7.04
C GLY A 63 -18.39 5.18 5.70
N GLY A 64 -19.51 4.45 5.69
CA GLY A 64 -20.20 4.11 4.44
C GLY A 64 -21.68 3.83 4.66
N GLY A 65 -22.53 4.42 3.81
CA GLY A 65 -23.97 4.26 3.85
C GLY A 65 -24.41 2.79 3.84
N LEU A 66 -25.62 2.54 4.33
CA LEU A 66 -26.20 1.20 4.40
C LEU A 66 -26.05 0.52 3.02
N PRO A 67 -25.46 -0.68 2.93
CA PRO A 67 -25.40 -1.40 1.67
C PRO A 67 -26.82 -1.55 1.10
N LEU A 68 -26.95 -1.51 -0.23
CA LEU A 68 -28.23 -1.83 -0.86
C LEU A 68 -28.67 -3.24 -0.40
N PRO A 69 -29.98 -3.50 -0.25
CA PRO A 69 -30.48 -4.78 0.25
C PRO A 69 -30.02 -6.02 -0.55
N ASP A 70 -29.60 -5.84 -1.80
CA ASP A 70 -29.11 -6.86 -2.73
C ASP A 70 -27.59 -6.83 -2.94
N ALA A 71 -26.85 -6.03 -2.16
CA ALA A 71 -25.41 -5.93 -2.27
C ALA A 71 -24.71 -7.15 -1.66
N ASP A 72 -24.36 -8.13 -2.50
CA ASP A 72 -23.51 -9.26 -2.13
C ASP A 72 -22.03 -8.88 -2.11
N GLN A 73 -21.32 -9.30 -1.05
CA GLN A 73 -19.86 -9.14 -1.00
C GLN A 73 -19.19 -9.99 -2.08
N ALA A 74 -18.18 -9.43 -2.74
CA ALA A 74 -17.37 -10.16 -3.70
C ALA A 74 -16.70 -11.38 -3.05
N ARG A 75 -16.83 -12.55 -3.70
CA ARG A 75 -16.27 -13.83 -3.22
C ARG A 75 -14.74 -13.84 -3.12
N ILE A 76 -14.06 -12.97 -3.86
CA ILE A 76 -12.60 -12.94 -3.95
C ILE A 76 -12.13 -11.53 -3.61
N ARG A 77 -11.21 -11.45 -2.64
CA ARG A 77 -10.48 -10.22 -2.32
C ARG A 77 -9.06 -10.35 -2.87
N ILE A 78 -8.67 -9.47 -3.78
CA ILE A 78 -7.32 -9.46 -4.34
C ILE A 78 -6.43 -8.65 -3.42
N ARG A 79 -5.47 -9.32 -2.79
CA ARG A 79 -4.46 -8.68 -1.93
C ARG A 79 -3.05 -8.77 -2.52
N GLU A 80 -2.90 -9.47 -3.63
CA GLU A 80 -1.63 -9.76 -4.30
C GLU A 80 -1.61 -9.18 -5.72
N HIS A 81 -0.45 -9.17 -6.37
CA HIS A 81 -0.24 -8.57 -7.69
C HIS A 81 -0.91 -9.29 -8.88
N GLY A 82 -1.79 -10.26 -8.62
CA GLY A 82 -2.53 -10.99 -9.65
C GLY A 82 -3.72 -10.22 -10.19
N ARG A 83 -4.19 -10.56 -11.40
CA ARG A 83 -5.38 -9.94 -11.98
C ARG A 83 -6.64 -10.71 -11.61
N LEU A 84 -7.76 -9.99 -11.46
CA LEU A 84 -9.07 -10.58 -11.20
C LEU A 84 -9.51 -11.56 -12.29
N GLY A 85 -9.16 -11.27 -13.54
CA GLY A 85 -9.46 -12.12 -14.69
C GLY A 85 -8.80 -13.50 -14.65
N ASP A 86 -7.72 -13.65 -13.88
CA ASP A 86 -7.00 -14.92 -13.75
C ASP A 86 -7.65 -15.84 -12.71
N ARG A 87 -8.50 -15.27 -11.84
CA ARG A 87 -9.13 -15.97 -10.71
C ARG A 87 -10.61 -16.24 -10.90
N LEU A 88 -11.22 -15.64 -11.91
CA LEU A 88 -12.62 -15.87 -12.25
C LEU A 88 -12.72 -16.68 -13.55
N PRO A 89 -13.73 -17.55 -13.68
CA PRO A 89 -14.02 -18.19 -14.95
C PRO A 89 -14.23 -17.13 -16.03
N SER A 90 -13.69 -17.39 -17.24
CA SER A 90 -13.79 -16.46 -18.36
C SER A 90 -15.24 -16.08 -18.62
N ARG A 91 -15.52 -14.77 -18.54
CA ARG A 91 -16.87 -14.24 -18.76
C ARG A 91 -17.31 -14.60 -20.18
N GLN A 92 -18.32 -15.46 -20.29
CA GLN A 92 -18.92 -15.79 -21.57
C GLN A 92 -19.49 -14.50 -22.16
N ARG A 93 -18.88 -14.01 -23.24
CA ARG A 93 -19.35 -12.78 -23.90
C ARG A 93 -20.74 -13.06 -24.46
N ARG A 94 -21.72 -12.26 -24.05
CA ARG A 94 -23.01 -12.21 -24.75
C ARG A 94 -22.73 -11.79 -26.20
N PRO A 95 -23.34 -12.43 -27.22
CA PRO A 95 -23.19 -12.01 -28.61
C PRO A 95 -23.45 -10.51 -28.73
N ALA A 96 -22.54 -9.78 -29.40
CA ALA A 96 -22.58 -8.32 -29.46
C ALA A 96 -23.74 -7.76 -30.30
N ARG A 97 -24.51 -8.62 -30.98
CA ARG A 97 -25.58 -8.24 -31.89
C ARG A 97 -26.63 -9.33 -31.90
N GLU A 98 -27.89 -8.97 -31.62
CA GLU A 98 -29.00 -9.82 -32.05
C GLU A 98 -28.96 -9.90 -33.59
N PRO A 99 -29.20 -11.07 -34.20
CA PRO A 99 -29.37 -11.17 -35.64
C PRO A 99 -30.38 -10.12 -36.12
N GLU A 100 -30.04 -9.41 -37.18
CA GLU A 100 -30.91 -8.39 -37.78
C GLU A 100 -32.25 -9.04 -38.14
N ARG A 101 -33.34 -8.60 -37.49
CA ARG A 101 -34.67 -9.14 -37.76
C ARG A 101 -35.11 -8.68 -39.14
N SER A 102 -35.26 -9.60 -40.08
CA SER A 102 -35.88 -9.30 -41.36
C SER A 102 -37.35 -8.89 -41.16
N PRO A 103 -37.80 -7.76 -41.72
CA PRO A 103 -39.19 -7.36 -41.63
C PRO A 103 -40.08 -8.35 -42.37
N VAL A 104 -41.05 -8.92 -41.66
CA VAL A 104 -42.14 -9.71 -42.25
C VAL A 104 -43.11 -8.73 -42.91
N ARG A 105 -43.27 -8.79 -44.23
CA ARG A 105 -44.33 -8.03 -44.91
C ARG A 105 -45.67 -8.67 -44.56
N LEU A 106 -46.52 -7.93 -43.86
CA LEU A 106 -47.92 -8.30 -43.68
C LEU A 106 -48.70 -7.97 -44.97
N PRO A 107 -49.57 -8.86 -45.48
CA PRO A 107 -50.46 -8.54 -46.58
C PRO A 107 -51.46 -7.46 -46.14
N SER A 108 -51.52 -6.37 -46.89
CA SER A 108 -52.54 -5.34 -46.77
C SER A 108 -53.88 -5.86 -47.28
N HIS A 109 -54.93 -5.75 -46.46
CA HIS A 109 -56.31 -6.02 -46.83
C HIS A 109 -57.18 -4.80 -46.55
#